data_AF-A0A2T9X9R4-F1
#
_entry.id   AF-A0A2T9X9R4-F1
#
_cell.length_a   1.000
_cell.length_b   1.000
_cell.length_c   1.000
_cell.angle_alpha   90.00
_cell.angle_beta   90.00
_cell.angle_gamma   90.00
#
_symmetry.space_group_name_H-M   'P 1'
#
loop_
_entity.id
_entity.type
_entity.pdbx_description
1 polymer ?
#
loop_
_entity_poly.entity_id
_entity_poly.type
_entity_poly.pdbx_seq_one_letter_code
_entity_poly.pdbx_strand_id
1 'polypeptide(L)'
;MVTANLERDRIRSAVIKYKGLTLGEIVERVSKELNVKDYEIAKVIYKMVEDGEIRLVDPNEGFLNFLLYHSIWFFLVLAIIFGTIISVLLNFLPLRYFFGIIFVMYLPGATLTELVYPKKEDLSQLGRLAMGIGLSLALDPIVGLFLNYGPGIFVNTSLVSLTLLTLAFSLGALFRKYSNYRLLKEVEKVEK
;
A
#
# COMPACT_ATOMS: atom_id res chain seq x y z
N MET A 1 -2.76 -38.92 -3.84
CA MET A 1 -3.73 -37.79 -3.90
C MET A 1 -4.71 -37.76 -2.74
N VAL A 2 -5.16 -38.89 -2.20
CA VAL A 2 -6.15 -38.95 -1.09
C VAL A 2 -5.59 -38.48 0.27
N THR A 3 -4.30 -38.72 0.54
CA THR A 3 -3.65 -38.35 1.82
C THR A 3 -3.49 -36.83 2.01
N ALA A 4 -3.27 -36.07 0.94
CA ALA A 4 -3.10 -34.61 1.00
C ALA A 4 -4.42 -33.85 1.28
N ASN A 5 -5.57 -34.43 0.95
CA ASN A 5 -6.88 -33.84 1.28
C ASN A 5 -7.30 -34.12 2.73
N LEU A 6 -6.93 -35.28 3.28
CA LEU A 6 -7.21 -35.64 4.68
C LEU A 6 -6.46 -34.75 5.67
N GLU A 7 -5.23 -34.33 5.34
CA GLU A 7 -4.49 -33.38 6.16
C GLU A 7 -5.05 -31.96 6.08
N ARG A 8 -5.57 -31.53 4.91
CA ARG A 8 -6.25 -30.23 4.79
C ARG A 8 -7.48 -30.13 5.69
N ASP A 9 -8.33 -31.14 5.73
CA ASP A 9 -9.55 -31.09 6.55
C ASP A 9 -9.27 -31.17 8.06
N ARG A 10 -8.19 -31.88 8.47
CA ARG A 10 -7.71 -31.88 9.86
C ARG A 10 -7.09 -30.53 10.25
N ILE A 11 -6.33 -29.91 9.36
CA ILE A 11 -5.77 -28.57 9.58
C ILE A 11 -6.89 -27.53 9.61
N ARG A 12 -7.91 -27.62 8.75
CA ARG A 12 -9.10 -26.74 8.80
C ARG A 12 -9.79 -26.78 10.15
N SER A 13 -10.10 -27.98 10.63
CA SER A 13 -10.82 -28.16 11.90
C SER A 13 -9.98 -27.71 13.10
N ALA A 14 -8.65 -27.89 13.07
CA ALA A 14 -7.75 -27.36 14.09
C ALA A 14 -7.63 -25.82 14.06
N VAL A 15 -7.57 -25.21 12.87
CA VAL A 15 -7.51 -23.74 12.72
C VAL A 15 -8.81 -23.08 13.18
N ILE A 16 -9.97 -23.69 12.92
CA ILE A 16 -11.27 -23.21 13.41
C ILE A 16 -11.35 -23.33 14.95
N LYS A 17 -10.76 -24.38 15.54
CA LYS A 17 -10.72 -24.62 17.00
C LYS A 17 -9.89 -23.56 17.75
N TYR A 18 -8.88 -22.96 17.10
CA TYR A 18 -8.01 -21.94 17.69
C TYR A 18 -8.30 -20.52 17.16
N LYS A 19 -9.57 -20.21 16.87
CA LYS A 19 -10.04 -18.86 16.48
C LYS A 19 -9.60 -17.82 17.53
N GLY A 20 -8.83 -16.81 17.11
CA GLY A 20 -8.41 -15.68 17.96
C GLY A 20 -6.96 -15.69 18.46
N LEU A 21 -6.18 -16.72 18.12
CA LEU A 21 -4.74 -16.79 18.41
C LEU A 21 -3.92 -16.22 17.24
N THR A 22 -2.70 -15.77 17.52
CA THR A 22 -1.79 -15.29 16.47
C THR A 22 -1.39 -16.43 15.53
N LEU A 23 -1.06 -16.10 14.28
CA LEU A 23 -0.57 -17.08 13.29
C LEU A 23 0.54 -17.98 13.84
N GLY A 24 1.49 -17.39 14.60
CA GLY A 24 2.58 -18.14 15.22
C GLY A 24 2.09 -19.16 16.24
N GLU A 25 1.15 -18.77 17.11
CA GLU A 25 0.58 -19.67 18.11
C GLU A 25 -0.28 -20.77 17.49
N ILE A 26 -1.00 -20.48 16.39
CA ILE A 26 -1.77 -21.48 15.65
C ILE A 26 -0.81 -22.49 15.02
N VAL A 27 0.26 -22.03 14.35
CA VAL A 27 1.24 -22.93 13.71
C VAL A 27 1.95 -23.78 14.75
N GLU A 28 2.36 -23.22 15.89
CA GLU A 28 3.05 -23.97 16.94
C GLU A 28 2.15 -25.02 17.61
N ARG A 29 0.87 -24.69 17.89
CA ARG A 29 -0.07 -25.64 18.48
C ARG A 29 -0.46 -26.76 17.51
N VAL A 30 -0.71 -26.41 16.24
CA VAL A 30 -1.06 -27.38 15.20
C VAL A 30 0.15 -28.26 14.85
N SER A 31 1.37 -27.72 14.89
CA SER A 31 2.60 -28.51 14.73
C SER A 31 2.76 -29.53 15.85
N LYS A 32 2.54 -29.14 17.11
CA LYS A 32 2.59 -30.06 18.26
C LYS A 32 1.48 -31.12 18.24
N GLU A 33 0.28 -30.79 17.77
CA GLU A 33 -0.88 -31.69 17.76
C GLU A 33 -0.83 -32.70 16.60
N LEU A 34 -0.23 -32.33 15.45
CA LEU A 34 -0.17 -33.18 14.25
C LEU A 34 1.24 -33.73 13.94
N ASN A 35 2.28 -33.30 14.66
CA ASN A 35 3.69 -33.64 14.43
C ASN A 35 4.17 -33.32 13.00
N VAL A 36 3.64 -32.22 12.43
CA VAL A 36 3.93 -31.74 11.07
C VAL A 36 4.87 -30.52 11.15
N LYS A 37 5.74 -30.35 10.15
CA LYS A 37 6.69 -29.24 10.11
C LYS A 37 5.97 -27.90 9.90
N ASP A 38 6.44 -26.86 10.60
CA ASP A 38 5.84 -25.51 10.60
C ASP A 38 5.61 -24.94 9.19
N TYR A 39 6.54 -25.18 8.25
CA TYR A 39 6.41 -24.67 6.88
C TYR A 39 5.26 -25.32 6.09
N GLU A 40 4.91 -26.58 6.37
CA GLU A 40 3.82 -27.27 5.67
C GLU A 40 2.48 -26.72 6.12
N ILE A 41 2.35 -26.45 7.42
CA ILE A 41 1.17 -25.81 8.02
C ILE A 41 1.04 -24.37 7.50
N ALA A 42 2.13 -23.60 7.49
CA ALA A 42 2.13 -22.23 6.96
C ALA A 42 1.73 -22.17 5.48
N LYS A 43 2.18 -23.13 4.66
CA LYS A 43 1.80 -23.22 3.24
C LYS A 43 0.33 -23.58 3.04
N VAL A 44 -0.22 -24.44 3.89
CA VAL A 44 -1.64 -24.79 3.87
C VAL A 44 -2.49 -23.59 4.30
N ILE A 45 -2.11 -22.89 5.37
CA ILE A 45 -2.79 -21.66 5.81
C ILE A 45 -2.71 -20.58 4.72
N TYR A 46 -1.55 -20.40 4.08
CA TYR A 46 -1.40 -19.45 2.98
C TYR A 46 -2.35 -19.76 1.82
N LYS A 47 -2.46 -21.03 1.42
CA LYS A 47 -3.43 -21.45 0.40
C LYS A 47 -4.88 -21.23 0.83
N MET A 48 -5.21 -21.47 2.10
CA MET A 48 -6.57 -21.19 2.61
C MET A 48 -6.91 -19.70 2.60
N VAL A 49 -5.90 -18.84 2.79
CA VAL A 49 -6.06 -17.38 2.65
C VAL A 49 -6.23 -16.99 1.18
N GLU A 50 -5.47 -17.60 0.28
CA GLU A 50 -5.55 -17.40 -1.17
C GLU A 50 -6.89 -17.89 -1.75
N ASP A 51 -7.38 -19.03 -1.26
CA ASP A 51 -8.68 -19.62 -1.61
C ASP A 51 -9.86 -18.85 -0.97
N GLY A 52 -9.59 -17.86 -0.12
CA GLY A 52 -10.58 -16.99 0.51
C GLY A 52 -11.33 -17.61 1.70
N GLU A 53 -10.92 -18.80 2.16
CA GLU A 53 -11.56 -19.54 3.26
C GLU A 53 -11.27 -18.91 4.63
N ILE A 54 -10.11 -18.26 4.79
CA ILE A 54 -9.66 -17.67 6.05
C ILE A 54 -9.07 -16.29 5.75
N ARG A 55 -9.45 -15.27 6.51
CA ARG A 55 -8.83 -13.93 6.43
C ARG A 55 -8.03 -13.65 7.70
N LEU A 56 -6.79 -13.21 7.50
CA LEU A 56 -5.89 -12.85 8.59
C LEU A 56 -6.17 -11.42 9.03
N VAL A 57 -6.54 -11.27 10.31
CA VAL A 57 -6.93 -10.00 10.90
C VAL A 57 -5.78 -9.52 11.75
N ASP A 58 -5.23 -8.36 11.40
CA ASP A 58 -4.11 -7.78 12.13
C ASP A 58 -4.59 -7.28 13.51
N PRO A 59 -4.03 -7.80 14.62
CA PRO A 59 -4.47 -7.49 15.98
C PRO A 59 -4.10 -6.09 16.45
N ASN A 60 -3.26 -5.34 15.71
CA ASN A 60 -2.86 -4.00 16.11
C ASN A 60 -3.85 -2.94 15.64
N GLU A 61 -4.62 -2.39 16.58
CA GLU A 61 -5.64 -1.37 16.32
C GLU A 61 -5.05 0.04 16.37
N GLY A 62 -5.12 0.77 15.25
CA GLY A 62 -4.83 2.21 15.24
C GLY A 62 -4.48 2.75 13.87
N PHE A 63 -5.01 3.94 13.54
CA PHE A 63 -4.64 4.68 12.33
C PHE A 63 -3.13 4.92 12.25
N LEU A 64 -2.47 5.18 13.37
CA LEU A 64 -1.01 5.38 13.42
C LEU A 64 -0.23 4.10 13.09
N ASN A 65 -0.63 2.94 13.60
CA ASN A 65 0.00 1.67 13.25
C ASN A 65 -0.24 1.30 11.78
N PHE A 66 -1.45 1.57 11.27
CA PHE A 66 -1.74 1.44 9.84
C PHE A 66 -0.84 2.35 8.98
N LEU A 67 -0.65 3.60 9.42
CA LEU A 67 0.22 4.56 8.72
C LEU A 67 1.69 4.10 8.77
N LEU A 68 2.19 3.71 9.93
CA LEU A 68 3.58 3.29 10.14
C LEU A 68 3.94 1.98 9.43
N TYR A 69 3.13 0.93 9.57
CA TYR A 69 3.46 -0.40 9.04
C TYR A 69 2.96 -0.62 7.62
N HIS A 70 1.79 -0.09 7.26
CA HIS A 70 1.18 -0.35 5.95
C HIS A 70 1.49 0.73 4.92
N SER A 71 1.95 1.92 5.34
CA SER A 71 2.12 3.08 4.46
C SER A 71 3.59 3.50 4.27
N ILE A 72 4.53 2.55 4.20
CA ILE A 72 5.94 2.82 3.81
C ILE A 72 6.02 3.69 2.55
N TRP A 73 5.13 3.44 1.59
CA TRP A 73 5.07 4.21 0.34
C TRP A 73 4.74 5.69 0.58
N PHE A 74 3.88 6.02 1.54
CA PHE A 74 3.54 7.40 1.89
C PHE A 74 4.77 8.16 2.41
N PHE A 75 5.53 7.53 3.31
CA PHE A 75 6.77 8.12 3.82
C PHE A 75 7.81 8.29 2.72
N LEU A 76 7.89 7.36 1.77
CA LEU A 76 8.79 7.48 0.62
C LEU A 76 8.43 8.67 -0.27
N VAL A 77 7.12 8.87 -0.56
CA VAL A 77 6.63 10.07 -1.27
C VAL A 77 7.01 11.33 -0.50
N LEU A 78 6.77 11.36 0.81
CA LEU A 78 7.05 12.51 1.65
C LEU A 78 8.55 12.82 1.71
N ALA A 79 9.41 11.79 1.82
CA ALA A 79 10.85 11.93 1.81
C ALA A 79 11.37 12.53 0.49
N ILE A 80 10.80 12.12 -0.65
CA ILE A 80 11.15 12.69 -1.96
C ILE A 80 10.69 14.15 -2.05
N ILE A 81 9.49 14.49 -1.57
CA ILE A 81 9.01 15.87 -1.52
C ILE A 81 9.97 16.75 -0.70
N PHE A 82 10.30 16.32 0.51
CA PHE A 82 11.26 17.05 1.36
C PHE A 82 12.64 17.14 0.72
N GLY A 83 13.12 16.05 0.11
CA GLY A 83 14.37 16.03 -0.64
C GLY A 83 14.40 17.05 -1.77
N THR A 84 13.31 17.18 -2.53
CA THR A 84 13.16 18.20 -3.58
C THR A 84 13.19 19.61 -3.00
N ILE A 85 12.41 19.88 -1.95
CA ILE A 85 12.33 21.22 -1.31
C ILE A 85 13.70 21.63 -0.75
N ILE A 86 14.36 20.74 0.00
CA ILE A 86 15.68 20.99 0.59
C ILE A 86 16.72 21.22 -0.51
N SER A 87 16.69 20.42 -1.58
CA SER A 87 17.63 20.58 -2.69
C SER A 87 17.49 21.92 -3.40
N VAL A 88 16.25 22.43 -3.51
CA VAL A 88 15.98 23.76 -4.06
C VAL A 88 16.46 24.86 -3.11
N LEU A 89 16.21 24.73 -1.80
CA LEU A 89 16.62 25.72 -0.80
C LEU A 89 18.15 25.82 -0.66
N LEU A 90 18.85 24.69 -0.69
CA LEU A 90 20.31 24.62 -0.61
C LEU A 90 21.01 25.00 -1.93
N ASN A 91 20.26 25.22 -3.02
CA ASN A 91 20.79 25.51 -4.35
C ASN A 91 21.83 24.48 -4.87
N PHE A 92 21.76 23.24 -4.39
CA PHE A 92 22.68 22.18 -4.79
C PHE A 92 22.19 21.51 -6.08
N LEU A 93 22.72 21.95 -7.22
CA LEU A 93 22.24 21.59 -8.56
C LEU A 93 22.11 20.08 -8.82
N PRO A 94 23.09 19.21 -8.50
CA PRO A 94 22.98 17.78 -8.81
C PRO A 94 21.79 17.11 -8.11
N LEU A 95 21.60 17.45 -6.83
CA LEU A 95 20.55 16.86 -6.00
C LEU A 95 19.17 17.41 -6.41
N ARG A 96 19.11 18.70 -6.78
CA ARG A 96 17.91 19.34 -7.33
C ARG A 96 17.43 18.66 -8.60
N TYR A 97 18.32 18.34 -9.55
CA TYR A 97 17.92 17.64 -10.77
C TYR A 97 17.50 16.20 -10.49
N PHE A 98 18.23 15.48 -9.64
CA PHE A 98 17.92 14.11 -9.30
C PHE A 98 16.53 13.96 -8.66
N PHE A 99 16.27 14.69 -7.58
CA PHE A 99 14.96 14.66 -6.93
C PHE A 99 13.87 15.32 -7.78
N GLY A 100 14.20 16.40 -8.50
CA GLY A 100 13.26 17.09 -9.38
C GLY A 100 12.74 16.20 -10.51
N ILE A 101 13.59 15.41 -11.17
CA ILE A 101 13.18 14.47 -12.22
C ILE A 101 12.25 13.41 -11.64
N ILE A 102 12.61 12.79 -10.51
CA ILE A 102 11.78 11.77 -9.87
C ILE A 102 10.43 12.36 -9.44
N PHE A 103 10.46 13.57 -8.88
CA PHE A 103 9.27 14.28 -8.44
C PHE A 103 8.32 14.55 -9.61
N VAL A 104 8.78 15.22 -10.66
CA VAL A 104 7.94 15.59 -11.82
C VAL A 104 7.50 14.34 -12.58
N MET A 105 8.40 13.39 -12.85
CA MET A 105 8.11 12.27 -13.74
C MET A 105 7.26 11.16 -13.11
N TYR A 106 7.17 11.07 -11.79
CA TYR A 106 6.52 9.93 -11.13
C TYR A 106 5.59 10.29 -9.97
N LEU A 107 5.91 11.26 -9.11
CA LEU A 107 5.19 11.41 -7.83
C LEU A 107 3.70 11.79 -7.96
N PRO A 108 3.33 12.85 -8.71
CA PRO A 108 1.93 13.24 -8.90
C PRO A 108 1.09 12.09 -9.47
N GLY A 109 1.59 11.41 -10.50
CA GLY A 109 0.87 10.32 -11.13
C GLY A 109 0.84 9.03 -10.29
N ALA A 110 1.91 8.71 -9.56
CA ALA A 110 1.96 7.56 -8.67
C ALA A 110 0.99 7.71 -7.49
N THR A 111 0.92 8.91 -6.90
CA THR A 111 -0.02 9.20 -5.81
C THR A 111 -1.47 9.17 -6.28
N LEU A 112 -1.74 9.64 -7.50
CA LEU A 112 -3.06 9.48 -8.12
C LEU A 112 -3.39 8.02 -8.42
N THR A 113 -2.42 7.23 -8.90
CA THR A 113 -2.61 5.79 -9.16
C THR A 113 -3.00 5.06 -7.88
N GLU A 114 -2.33 5.33 -6.76
CA GLU A 114 -2.64 4.74 -5.46
C GLU A 114 -4.00 5.21 -4.90
N LEU A 115 -4.45 6.42 -5.25
CA LEU A 115 -5.79 6.92 -4.92
C LEU A 115 -6.88 6.21 -5.72
N VAL A 116 -6.66 5.97 -7.01
CA VAL A 116 -7.64 5.34 -7.91
C VAL A 116 -7.70 3.83 -7.73
N TYR A 117 -6.54 3.18 -7.61
CA TYR A 117 -6.36 1.72 -7.53
C TYR A 117 -5.69 1.29 -6.22
N PRO A 118 -6.41 1.39 -5.08
CA PRO A 118 -5.83 1.16 -3.76
C PRO A 118 -5.50 -0.32 -3.49
N LYS A 119 -6.12 -1.28 -4.18
CA LYS A 119 -5.90 -2.72 -3.92
C LYS A 119 -4.76 -3.22 -4.78
N LYS A 120 -3.89 -4.08 -4.23
CA LYS A 120 -2.72 -4.63 -4.94
C LYS A 120 -3.09 -5.40 -6.21
N GLU A 121 -4.23 -6.10 -6.19
CA GLU A 121 -4.74 -6.93 -7.28
C GLU A 121 -5.25 -6.15 -8.49
N ASP A 122 -5.58 -4.85 -8.32
CA ASP A 122 -6.17 -4.06 -9.40
C ASP A 122 -5.20 -3.83 -10.58
N LEU A 123 -3.89 -3.81 -10.29
CA LEU A 123 -2.84 -3.52 -11.26
C LEU A 123 -1.57 -4.30 -10.93
N SER A 124 -0.97 -4.91 -11.95
CA SER A 124 0.37 -5.48 -11.86
C SER A 124 1.38 -4.42 -11.43
N GLN A 125 2.47 -4.83 -10.77
CA GLN A 125 3.49 -3.88 -10.28
C GLN A 125 4.07 -3.02 -11.42
N LEU A 126 4.27 -3.62 -12.59
CA LEU A 126 4.74 -2.91 -13.78
C LEU A 126 3.67 -1.96 -14.33
N GLY A 127 2.40 -2.37 -14.28
CA GLY A 127 1.26 -1.52 -14.64
C GLY A 127 1.15 -0.28 -13.76
N ARG A 128 1.38 -0.39 -12.44
CA ARG A 128 1.41 0.77 -11.52
C ARG A 128 2.52 1.75 -11.84
N LEU A 129 3.71 1.25 -12.16
CA LEU A 129 4.84 2.10 -12.55
C LEU A 129 4.52 2.84 -13.85
N ALA A 130 4.05 2.12 -14.87
CA ALA A 130 3.68 2.72 -16.15
C ALA A 130 2.55 3.75 -15.99
N MET A 131 1.53 3.44 -15.19
CA MET A 131 0.42 4.34 -14.94
C MET A 131 0.84 5.56 -14.13
N GLY A 132 1.72 5.38 -13.14
CA GLY A 132 2.30 6.49 -12.37
C GLY A 132 3.06 7.46 -13.27
N ILE A 133 3.92 6.96 -14.16
CA ILE A 133 4.66 7.80 -15.12
C ILE A 133 3.69 8.47 -16.11
N GLY A 134 2.78 7.70 -16.72
CA GLY A 134 1.83 8.22 -17.70
C GLY A 134 0.91 9.29 -17.14
N LEU A 135 0.40 9.11 -15.91
CA LEU A 135 -0.41 10.11 -15.24
C LEU A 135 0.40 11.34 -14.85
N SER A 136 1.67 11.20 -14.45
CA SER A 136 2.52 12.36 -14.15
C SER A 136 2.73 13.22 -15.40
N LEU A 137 3.10 12.58 -16.51
CA LEU A 137 3.28 13.26 -17.81
C LEU A 137 1.99 13.92 -18.34
N ALA A 138 0.82 13.41 -17.95
CA ALA A 138 -0.45 14.04 -18.27
C ALA A 138 -0.79 15.20 -17.32
N LEU A 139 -0.51 15.05 -16.02
CA LEU A 139 -0.83 16.03 -14.98
C LEU A 139 0.06 17.27 -15.06
N ASP A 140 1.37 17.12 -15.28
CA ASP A 140 2.29 18.25 -15.23
C ASP A 140 1.96 19.35 -16.27
N PRO A 141 1.65 19.02 -17.55
CA PRO A 141 1.20 20.02 -18.51
C PRO A 141 -0.14 20.64 -18.14
N ILE A 142 -1.09 19.86 -17.60
CA ILE A 142 -2.39 20.37 -17.17
C ILE A 142 -2.20 21.39 -16.04
N VAL A 143 -1.41 21.05 -15.02
CA VAL A 143 -1.06 21.97 -13.93
C VAL A 143 -0.33 23.19 -14.48
N GLY A 144 0.62 23.01 -15.40
CA GLY A 144 1.32 24.09 -16.08
C GLY A 144 0.36 25.05 -16.80
N LEU A 145 -0.66 24.52 -17.50
CA LEU A 145 -1.70 25.31 -18.15
C LEU A 145 -2.52 26.10 -17.12
N PHE A 146 -2.97 25.48 -16.04
CA PHE A 146 -3.69 26.17 -14.97
C PHE A 146 -2.86 27.31 -14.36
N LEU A 147 -1.56 27.09 -14.15
CA LEU A 147 -0.66 28.11 -13.61
C LEU A 147 -0.39 29.23 -14.61
N ASN A 148 -0.34 28.90 -15.90
CA ASN A 148 -0.18 29.88 -16.97
C ASN A 148 -1.33 30.91 -16.97
N TYR A 149 -2.56 30.48 -16.72
CA TYR A 149 -3.72 31.39 -16.62
C TYR A 149 -3.84 32.10 -15.26
N GLY A 150 -2.98 31.79 -14.29
CA GLY A 150 -3.00 32.40 -12.96
C GLY A 150 -1.66 33.05 -12.60
N PRO A 151 -0.89 32.49 -11.65
CA PRO A 151 0.34 33.09 -11.12
C PRO A 151 1.55 33.08 -12.06
N GLY A 152 1.43 32.50 -13.26
CA GLY A 152 2.51 32.37 -14.25
C GLY A 152 3.37 31.11 -14.08
N ILE A 153 4.09 30.73 -15.15
CA ILE A 153 4.93 29.52 -15.21
C ILE A 153 6.32 29.79 -14.60
N PHE A 154 6.35 29.99 -13.28
CA PHE A 154 7.62 30.05 -12.53
C PHE A 154 7.93 28.69 -11.91
N VAL A 155 9.22 28.34 -11.84
CA VAL A 155 9.68 27.06 -11.27
C VAL A 155 9.17 26.87 -9.84
N ASN A 156 9.19 27.94 -9.03
CA ASN A 156 8.72 27.90 -7.64
C ASN A 156 7.21 27.66 -7.58
N THR A 157 6.45 28.34 -8.43
CA THR A 157 4.99 28.24 -8.49
C THR A 157 4.55 26.84 -8.95
N SER A 158 5.18 26.29 -9.98
CA SER A 158 4.92 24.92 -10.44
C SER A 158 5.27 23.88 -9.38
N LEU A 159 6.39 24.06 -8.69
CA LEU A 159 6.81 23.16 -7.62
C LEU A 159 5.82 23.16 -6.44
N VAL A 160 5.37 24.34 -6.01
CA VAL A 160 4.37 24.46 -4.93
C VAL A 160 3.06 23.80 -5.32
N SER A 161 2.54 24.08 -6.53
CA SER A 161 1.28 23.51 -7.00
C SER A 161 1.32 21.99 -7.14
N LEU A 162 2.38 21.44 -7.75
CA LEU A 162 2.54 19.99 -7.87
C LEU A 162 2.74 19.32 -6.51
N THR A 163 3.42 19.98 -5.57
CA THR A 163 3.60 19.48 -4.20
C THR A 163 2.26 19.40 -3.47
N LEU A 164 1.46 20.47 -3.54
CA LEU A 164 0.12 20.50 -2.94
C LEU A 164 -0.79 19.43 -3.56
N LEU A 165 -0.75 19.27 -4.88
CA LEU A 165 -1.53 18.25 -5.59
C LEU A 165 -1.12 16.83 -5.16
N THR A 166 0.18 16.56 -5.10
CA THR A 166 0.73 15.26 -4.70
C THR A 166 0.39 14.94 -3.24
N LEU A 167 0.47 15.93 -2.35
CA LEU A 167 0.05 15.77 -0.95
C LEU A 167 -1.45 15.48 -0.84
N ALA A 168 -2.29 16.19 -1.60
CA ALA A 168 -3.72 15.96 -1.62
C ALA A 168 -4.07 14.54 -2.09
N PHE A 169 -3.46 14.06 -3.18
CA PHE A 169 -3.67 12.70 -3.67
C PHE A 169 -3.14 11.64 -2.69
N SER A 170 -1.98 11.89 -2.10
CA SER A 170 -1.37 11.00 -1.12
C SER A 170 -2.24 10.83 0.13
N LEU A 171 -2.78 11.94 0.67
CA LEU A 171 -3.73 11.92 1.79
C LEU A 171 -5.05 11.24 1.41
N GLY A 172 -5.57 11.51 0.21
CA GLY A 172 -6.76 10.84 -0.30
C GLY A 172 -6.57 9.32 -0.41
N ALA A 173 -5.40 8.89 -0.92
CA ALA A 173 -5.07 7.48 -1.06
C ALA A 173 -4.98 6.79 0.31
N LEU A 174 -4.35 7.43 1.29
CA LEU A 174 -4.34 6.96 2.69
C LEU A 174 -5.75 6.80 3.24
N PHE A 175 -6.61 7.81 3.07
CA PHE A 175 -7.98 7.76 3.56
C PHE A 175 -8.79 6.64 2.90
N ARG A 176 -8.64 6.45 1.58
CA ARG A 176 -9.31 5.38 0.84
C ARG A 176 -8.83 4.00 1.28
N LYS A 177 -7.52 3.81 1.48
CA LYS A 177 -6.95 2.55 1.99
C LYS A 177 -7.40 2.26 3.42
N TYR A 178 -7.43 3.28 4.28
CA TYR A 178 -7.95 3.14 5.64
C TYR A 178 -9.44 2.80 5.67
N SER A 179 -10.25 3.43 4.82
CA SER A 179 -11.67 3.13 4.68
C SER A 179 -11.88 1.68 4.23
N ASN A 180 -11.18 1.21 3.20
CA ASN A 180 -11.23 -0.18 2.76
C ASN A 180 -10.83 -1.16 3.87
N TYR A 181 -9.77 -0.84 4.62
CA TYR A 181 -9.32 -1.65 5.75
C TYR A 181 -10.38 -1.72 6.87
N ARG A 182 -11.04 -0.60 7.17
CA ARG A 182 -12.13 -0.53 8.15
C ARG A 182 -13.36 -1.30 7.69
N LEU A 183 -13.77 -1.15 6.41
CA LEU A 183 -14.93 -1.85 5.85
C LEU A 183 -14.75 -3.37 5.85
N LEU A 184 -13.55 -3.86 5.53
CA LEU A 184 -13.23 -5.28 5.62
C LEU A 184 -13.38 -5.81 7.05
N LYS A 185 -13.04 -5.01 8.06
CA LYS A 185 -13.23 -5.35 9.48
C LYS A 185 -14.69 -5.24 9.95
N GLU A 186 -15.48 -4.35 9.35
CA GLU A 186 -16.89 -4.16 9.72
C GLU A 186 -17.76 -5.31 9.17
N VAL A 187 -17.48 -5.77 7.95
CA VAL A 187 -18.06 -7.01 7.41
C VAL A 187 -17.75 -8.21 8.32
N GLU A 188 -16.53 -8.28 8.86
CA GLU A 188 -16.12 -9.36 9.78
C GLU A 188 -16.88 -9.32 11.13
N LYS A 189 -17.26 -8.13 11.61
CA LYS A 189 -18.10 -8.01 12.83
C LYS A 189 -19.55 -8.43 12.60
N VAL A 190 -20.07 -8.29 11.38
CA VAL A 190 -21.46 -8.64 11.02
C VAL A 190 -21.61 -10.15 10.74
N GLU A 191 -20.52 -10.83 10.36
CA GLU A 191 -20.47 -12.29 10.16
C GLU A 191 -20.19 -13.07 11.47
N LYS A 192 -20.00 -12.38 12.59
CA LYS A 192 -19.97 -12.95 13.95
C LYS A 192 -21.39 -13.10 14.51
#